data_AF-A0A942EQE2-F1
#
_entry.id   AF-A0A942EQE2-F1
#
_cell.length_a   1.000
_cell.length_b   1.000
_cell.length_c   1.000
_cell.angle_alpha   90.00
_cell.angle_beta   90.00
_cell.angle_gamma   90.00
#
_symmetry.space_group_name_H-M   'P 1'
#
loop_
_entity.id
_entity.type
_entity.pdbx_description
1 polymer ?
#
loop_
_entity_poly.entity_id
_entity_poly.type
_entity_poly.pdbx_seq_one_letter_code
_entity_poly.pdbx_strand_id
1 'polypeptide(L)'
;MIAPFIEETIFRGFLQKKTRDIQVFFFGNTAGNQTMHKVFRICLQSVVFAVLHHHVAQGISLNAYILFSTGILGLMNGWHNEKTSNLWTATAFHSHINSSITTRVCLFGT
;
A
#
# COMPACT_ATOMS: atom_id res chain seq x y z
N MET A 1 -6.25 -11.00 9.82
CA MET A 1 -6.70 -9.60 10.04
C MET A 1 -5.67 -8.75 10.80
N ILE A 2 -4.99 -9.27 11.82
CA ILE A 2 -4.04 -8.46 12.63
C ILE A 2 -2.89 -7.88 11.80
N ALA A 3 -2.17 -8.70 11.03
CA ALA A 3 -1.06 -8.22 10.20
C ALA A 3 -1.50 -7.14 9.18
N PRO A 4 -2.55 -7.37 8.34
CA PRO A 4 -3.11 -6.33 7.48
C PRO A 4 -3.46 -5.03 8.22
N PHE A 5 -4.06 -5.11 9.41
CA PHE A 5 -4.43 -3.91 10.17
C PHE A 5 -3.20 -3.09 10.60
N ILE A 6 -2.15 -3.75 11.08
CA ILE A 6 -0.90 -3.10 11.48
C ILE A 6 -0.25 -2.43 10.25
N GLU A 7 -0.17 -3.15 9.13
CA GLU A 7 0.39 -2.63 7.89
C GLU A 7 -0.41 -1.42 7.39
N GLU A 8 -1.73 -1.51 7.30
CA GLU A 8 -2.56 -0.37 6.88
C GLU A 8 -2.41 0.85 7.79
N THR A 9 -2.30 0.63 9.11
CA THR A 9 -2.05 1.71 10.07
C THR A 9 -0.72 2.41 9.81
N ILE A 10 0.36 1.65 9.55
CA ILE A 10 1.69 2.21 9.29
C ILE A 10 1.71 2.93 7.94
N PHE A 11 1.28 2.28 6.86
CA PHE A 11 1.45 2.82 5.53
C PHE A 11 0.41 3.89 5.18
N ARG A 12 -0.87 3.64 5.44
CA ARG A 12 -1.98 4.53 5.03
C ARG A 12 -2.33 5.49 6.17
N GLY A 13 -2.26 5.02 7.41
CA GLY A 13 -2.54 5.82 8.60
C GLY A 13 -1.43 6.81 8.95
N PHE A 14 -0.16 6.42 8.81
CA PHE A 14 0.99 7.25 9.17
C PHE A 14 1.78 7.76 7.97
N LEU A 15 2.40 6.87 7.17
CA LEU A 15 3.34 7.26 6.11
C LEU A 15 2.68 8.16 5.07
N GLN A 16 1.54 7.77 4.52
CA GLN A 16 0.79 8.55 3.53
C GLN A 16 0.38 9.93 4.07
N LYS A 17 -0.01 10.01 5.35
CA LYS A 17 -0.33 11.30 6.01
C LYS A 17 0.90 12.16 6.20
N LYS A 18 2.01 11.59 6.66
CA LYS A 18 3.29 12.33 6.80
C LYS A 18 3.80 12.84 5.46
N THR A 19 3.68 12.07 4.38
CA THR A 19 4.01 12.55 3.03
C THR A 19 3.12 13.72 2.64
N ARG A 20 1.82 13.68 2.94
CA ARG A 20 0.91 14.82 2.72
C ARG A 20 1.35 16.06 3.51
N ASP A 21 1.70 15.91 4.78
CA ASP A 21 2.14 17.03 5.62
C ASP A 21 3.42 17.67 5.07
N ILE A 22 4.38 16.85 4.61
CA ILE A 22 5.60 17.30 3.95
C ILE A 22 5.28 18.04 2.65
N GLN A 23 4.36 17.53 1.83
CA GLN A 23 3.94 18.19 0.60
C GLN A 23 3.34 19.57 0.88
N VAL A 24 2.50 19.68 1.91
CA VAL A 24 1.91 20.97 2.33
C VAL A 24 2.98 21.94 2.83
N PHE A 25 3.98 21.44 3.58
CA PHE A 25 5.09 22.26 4.07
C PHE A 25 5.94 22.85 2.95
N PHE A 26 6.30 22.07 1.93
CA PHE A 26 7.18 22.52 0.85
C PHE A 26 6.46 23.30 -0.26
N PHE A 27 5.25 22.91 -0.62
CA PHE A 27 4.56 23.44 -1.81
C PHE A 27 3.39 24.39 -1.46
N GLY A 28 3.13 24.59 -0.17
CA GLY A 28 1.97 25.33 0.31
C GLY A 28 0.65 24.65 -0.08
N ASN A 29 -0.47 25.27 0.27
CA ASN A 29 -1.80 24.76 -0.07
C ASN A 29 -2.23 25.21 -1.48
N THR A 30 -1.37 25.04 -2.47
CA THR A 30 -1.60 25.53 -3.84
C THR A 30 -2.63 24.63 -4.55
N ALA A 31 -3.77 25.22 -4.94
CA ALA A 31 -4.90 24.51 -5.55
C ALA A 31 -4.58 23.87 -6.92
N GLY A 32 -3.57 24.39 -7.63
CA GLY A 32 -3.27 23.99 -9.01
C GLY A 32 -2.68 22.59 -9.20
N ASN A 33 -2.20 21.92 -8.14
CA ASN A 33 -1.43 20.68 -8.28
C ASN A 33 -1.91 19.54 -7.37
N GLN A 34 -3.13 19.65 -6.80
CA GLN A 34 -3.59 18.72 -5.77
C GLN A 34 -3.58 17.26 -6.23
N THR A 35 -4.02 16.97 -7.46
CA THR A 35 -4.06 15.59 -8.01
C THR A 35 -2.68 14.96 -8.13
N MET A 36 -1.70 15.68 -8.69
CA MET A 36 -0.33 15.17 -8.81
C MET A 36 0.30 14.91 -7.45
N HIS A 37 0.07 15.79 -6.47
CA HIS A 37 0.51 15.54 -5.10
C HIS A 37 -0.16 14.30 -4.50
N LYS A 38 -1.44 14.02 -4.80
CA LYS A 38 -2.10 12.77 -4.37
C LYS A 38 -1.46 11.54 -5.00
N VAL A 39 -1.29 11.56 -6.31
CA VAL A 39 -0.66 10.46 -7.03
C VAL A 39 0.75 10.21 -6.50
N PHE A 40 1.56 11.25 -6.34
CA PHE A 40 2.93 11.12 -5.86
C PHE A 40 3.02 10.47 -4.47
N ARG A 41 2.20 10.90 -3.50
CA ARG A 41 2.26 10.32 -2.15
C ARG A 41 1.80 8.87 -2.12
N ILE A 42 0.78 8.52 -2.91
CA ILE A 42 0.30 7.14 -3.02
C ILE A 42 1.39 6.27 -3.66
N CYS A 43 2.00 6.72 -4.76
CA CYS A 43 3.09 6.01 -5.41
C CYS A 43 4.27 5.81 -4.47
N LEU A 44 4.72 6.86 -3.77
CA LEU A 44 5.84 6.77 -2.83
C LEU A 44 5.56 5.76 -1.71
N GLN A 45 4.39 5.86 -1.07
CA GLN A 45 3.98 4.91 -0.04
C GLN A 45 3.88 3.48 -0.57
N SER A 46 3.43 3.29 -1.82
CA SER A 46 3.30 1.97 -2.45
C SER A 46 4.65 1.34 -2.80
N VAL A 47 5.61 2.14 -3.23
CA VAL A 47 6.99 1.69 -3.46
C VAL A 47 7.63 1.24 -2.14
N VAL A 48 7.49 2.02 -1.08
CA VAL A 48 8.01 1.64 0.25
C VAL A 48 7.32 0.37 0.75
N PHE A 49 6.00 0.26 0.57
CA PHE A 49 5.24 -0.95 0.91
C PHE A 49 5.78 -2.17 0.16
N ALA A 50 6.00 -2.08 -1.16
CA ALA A 50 6.53 -3.17 -1.96
C ALA A 50 7.95 -3.58 -1.54
N VAL A 51 8.86 -2.61 -1.37
CA VAL A 51 10.25 -2.89 -1.00
C VAL A 51 10.35 -3.63 0.33
N LEU A 52 9.45 -3.34 1.28
CA LEU A 52 9.41 -4.05 2.57
C LEU A 52 8.90 -5.50 2.48
N HIS A 53 8.38 -5.91 1.31
CA HIS A 53 8.04 -7.30 1.00
C HIS A 53 9.12 -8.02 0.17
N HIS A 54 10.26 -7.37 -0.09
CA HIS A 54 11.38 -8.01 -0.78
C HIS A 54 11.97 -9.15 0.07
N HIS A 55 12.11 -10.34 -0.51
CA HIS A 55 12.62 -11.50 0.20
C HIS A 55 13.93 -11.99 -0.42
N VAL A 56 15.07 -11.60 0.16
CA VAL A 56 16.42 -11.86 -0.40
C VAL A 56 16.67 -13.34 -0.71
N ALA A 57 16.09 -14.26 0.06
CA ALA A 57 16.26 -15.70 -0.13
C ALA A 57 15.43 -16.29 -1.30
N GLN A 58 14.50 -15.52 -1.88
CA GLN A 58 13.69 -15.96 -3.01
C GLN A 58 14.37 -15.57 -4.34
N GLY A 59 14.21 -16.41 -5.37
CA GLY A 59 14.80 -16.14 -6.69
C GLY A 59 14.34 -14.80 -7.28
N ILE A 60 15.16 -14.20 -8.15
CA ILE A 60 14.93 -12.88 -8.76
C ILE A 60 13.54 -12.76 -9.41
N SER A 61 13.09 -13.81 -10.11
CA SER A 61 11.77 -13.83 -10.77
C SER A 61 10.63 -13.74 -9.77
N LEU A 62 10.65 -14.56 -8.71
CA LEU A 62 9.61 -14.58 -7.68
C LEU A 62 9.56 -13.24 -6.92
N ASN A 63 10.73 -12.68 -6.59
CA ASN A 63 10.81 -11.36 -5.96
C ASN A 63 10.21 -10.27 -6.85
N ALA A 64 10.45 -10.29 -8.17
CA ALA A 64 9.86 -9.31 -9.08
C ALA A 64 8.32 -9.39 -9.06
N TYR A 65 7.74 -10.60 -9.04
CA TYR A 65 6.29 -10.77 -8.94
C TYR A 65 5.73 -10.29 -7.60
N ILE A 66 6.42 -10.55 -6.48
CA ILE A 66 6.02 -10.08 -5.15
C ILE A 66 6.07 -8.56 -5.09
N LEU A 67 7.16 -7.94 -5.53
CA LEU A 67 7.29 -6.49 -5.55
C LEU A 67 6.22 -5.83 -6.42
N PHE A 68 5.94 -6.39 -7.59
CA PHE A 68 4.91 -5.86 -8.49
C PHE A 68 3.51 -5.97 -7.89
N SER A 69 3.14 -7.16 -7.38
CA SER A 69 1.81 -7.41 -6.82
C SER A 69 1.56 -6.63 -5.53
N THR A 70 2.54 -6.57 -4.62
CA THR A 70 2.48 -5.74 -3.40
C THR A 70 2.45 -4.25 -3.73
N GLY A 71 3.19 -3.81 -4.75
CA GLY A 71 3.10 -2.44 -5.26
C GLY A 71 1.70 -2.06 -5.72
N ILE A 72 1.04 -2.92 -6.51
CA ILE A 72 -0.35 -2.71 -6.94
C ILE A 72 -1.31 -2.65 -5.75
N LEU A 73 -1.18 -3.58 -4.79
CA LEU A 73 -1.98 -3.55 -3.56
C LEU A 73 -1.75 -2.25 -2.76
N GLY A 74 -0.49 -1.81 -2.69
CA GLY A 74 -0.07 -0.50 -2.19
C GLY A 74 -0.92 0.62 -2.78
N LEU A 75 -0.95 0.70 -4.12
CA LEU A 75 -1.63 1.75 -4.88
C LEU A 75 -3.14 1.72 -4.65
N MET A 76 -3.75 0.52 -4.71
CA MET A 76 -5.19 0.36 -4.52
C MET A 76 -5.63 0.82 -3.13
N ASN A 77 -4.92 0.39 -2.08
CA ASN A 77 -5.24 0.78 -0.70
C ASN A 77 -4.95 2.26 -0.45
N GLY A 78 -3.84 2.80 -0.97
CA GLY A 78 -3.51 4.22 -0.82
C GLY A 78 -4.55 5.12 -1.48
N TRP A 79 -5.02 4.74 -2.67
CA TRP A 79 -6.11 5.44 -3.36
C TRP A 79 -7.44 5.33 -2.63
N HIS A 80 -7.75 4.15 -2.10
CA HIS A 80 -8.96 3.94 -1.32
C HIS A 80 -8.97 4.77 -0.03
N ASN A 81 -7.83 4.84 0.67
CA ASN A 81 -7.63 5.68 1.85
C ASN A 81 -7.79 7.18 1.52
N GLU A 82 -7.31 7.66 0.37
CA GLU A 82 -7.57 9.05 -0.05
C GLU A 82 -9.05 9.36 -0.25
N LYS A 83 -9.81 8.41 -0.81
CA LYS A 83 -11.24 8.62 -1.10
C LYS A 83 -12.12 8.55 0.14
N THR A 84 -11.77 7.66 1.07
CA THR A 84 -12.66 7.31 2.20
C THR A 84 -12.15 7.84 3.54
N SER A 85 -10.85 8.17 3.65
CA SER A 85 -10.18 8.42 4.92
C SER A 85 -10.42 7.33 5.97
N ASN A 86 -10.67 6.09 5.52
CA ASN A 86 -11.05 4.96 6.35
C ASN A 86 -10.02 3.84 6.22
N LEU A 87 -9.43 3.45 7.35
CA LEU A 87 -8.45 2.35 7.41
C LEU A 87 -9.12 0.97 7.41
N TRP A 88 -10.39 0.86 7.82
CA TRP A 88 -11.10 -0.42 7.92
C TRP A 88 -11.33 -1.05 6.57
N THR A 89 -11.65 -0.26 5.55
CA THR A 89 -11.89 -0.75 4.20
C THR A 89 -10.60 -1.23 3.54
N ALA A 90 -9.50 -0.49 3.69
CA ALA A 90 -8.18 -0.93 3.26
C ALA A 90 -7.75 -2.22 3.99
N THR A 91 -7.99 -2.30 5.30
CA THR A 91 -7.67 -3.48 6.12
C THR A 91 -8.49 -4.70 5.70
N ALA A 92 -9.78 -4.51 5.42
CA ALA A 92 -10.67 -5.57 4.97
C ALA A 92 -10.27 -6.09 3.59
N PHE A 93 -9.99 -5.19 2.65
CA PHE A 93 -9.53 -5.55 1.31
C PHE A 93 -8.19 -6.29 1.34
N HIS A 94 -7.21 -5.78 2.09
CA HIS A 94 -5.92 -6.44 2.28
C HIS A 94 -6.09 -7.81 2.95
N SER A 95 -6.88 -7.89 4.03
CA SER A 95 -7.17 -9.17 4.68
C SER A 95 -7.83 -10.17 3.73
N HIS A 96 -8.74 -9.70 2.87
CA HIS A 96 -9.41 -10.55 1.87
C HIS A 96 -8.42 -11.12 0.85
N ILE A 97 -7.50 -10.30 0.32
CA ILE A 97 -6.46 -10.77 -0.59
C ILE A 97 -5.57 -11.81 0.08
N ASN A 98 -5.08 -11.54 1.29
CA ASN A 98 -4.21 -12.48 2.01
C ASN A 98 -4.94 -13.80 2.29
N SER A 99 -6.22 -13.73 2.68
CA SER A 99 -7.03 -14.93 2.90
C SER A 99 -7.27 -15.72 1.61
N SER A 100 -7.47 -15.03 0.48
CA SER A 100 -7.72 -15.67 -0.82
C SER A 100 -6.48 -16.41 -1.31
N ILE A 101 -5.30 -15.82 -1.16
CA ILE A 101 -4.02 -16.46 -1.49
C ILE A 101 -3.77 -17.64 -0.56
N THR A 102 -3.92 -17.44 0.76
CA THR A 102 -3.73 -18.52 1.75
C THR A 102 -4.65 -19.70 1.46
N THR A 103 -5.92 -19.42 1.13
CA THR A 103 -6.89 -20.46 0.79
C THR A 103 -6.49 -21.22 -0.47
N ARG A 104 -5.99 -20.53 -1.51
CA ARG A 104 -5.50 -21.19 -2.73
C ARG A 104 -4.31 -22.10 -2.44
N VAL A 105 -3.34 -21.64 -1.66
CA VAL A 105 -2.18 -22.46 -1.26
C VAL A 105 -2.63 -23.68 -0.46
N CYS A 106 -3.56 -23.52 0.49
CA CYS A 106 -4.05 -24.64 1.30
C CYS A 106 -4.87 -25.67 0.49
N LEU A 107 -5.63 -25.23 -0.52
CA LEU A 107 -6.50 -26.11 -1.29
C LEU A 107 -5.82 -26.73 -2.51
N PHE A 108 -4.91 -26.01 -3.16
CA PHE A 108 -4.34 -26.39 -4.46
C PHE A 108 -2.82 -26.57 -4.44
N GLY A 109 -2.14 -26.25 -3.33
CA GLY A 109 -0.69 -26.42 -3.19
C GLY A 109 0.14 -25.42 -4.01
N THR A 110 -0.49 -24.41 -4.61
CA THR A 110 0.15 -23.34 -5.42
C THR A 110 -0.55 -22.01 -5.22
#